data_AF-A0A6I6UWI4-F1
#
_entry.id   AF-A0A6I6UWI4-F1
#
_cell.length_a   1.000
_cell.length_b   1.000
_cell.length_c   1.000
_cell.angle_alpha   90.00
_cell.angle_beta   90.00
_cell.angle_gamma   90.00
#
_symmetry.space_group_name_H-M   'P 1'
#
loop_
_entity.id
_entity.type
_entity.pdbx_description
1 polymer ?
#
loop_
_entity_poly.entity_id
_entity_poly.type
_entity_poly.pdbx_seq_one_letter_code
_entity_poly.pdbx_strand_id
1 'polypeptide(L)' 'MKRSSISEVWNALKRIGTPDEVASAILFLASDEASFITGSTLSVDGGGLIY' A
#
# COMPACT_ATOMS: atom_id res chain seq x y z
N MET A 1 -28.88 3.09 13.97
CA MET A 1 -27.61 3.83 13.81
C MET A 1 -26.51 3.11 14.61
N LYS A 2 -25.89 2.04 14.06
CA LYS A 2 -24.77 1.36 14.73
C LYS A 2 -23.54 2.25 14.57
N ARG A 3 -23.01 2.77 15.67
CA ARG A 3 -21.68 3.37 15.70
C ARG A 3 -20.68 2.23 15.44
N SER A 4 -20.15 2.15 14.22
CA SER A 4 -19.14 1.15 13.88
C SER A 4 -17.94 1.32 14.81
N SER A 5 -17.47 0.22 15.37
CA SER A 5 -16.32 0.13 16.26
C SER A 5 -15.04 0.53 15.52
N ILE A 6 -14.09 1.12 16.24
CA ILE A 6 -12.83 1.71 15.75
C ILE A 6 -11.84 0.64 15.23
N SER A 7 -12.23 -0.28 14.34
CA SER A 7 -11.32 -1.35 13.89
C SER A 7 -11.63 -1.95 12.51
N GLU A 8 -12.40 -1.27 11.68
CA GLU A 8 -12.59 -1.75 10.30
C GLU A 8 -11.41 -1.25 9.45
N VAL A 9 -10.60 -2.19 8.96
CA VAL A 9 -9.56 -1.86 7.97
C VAL A 9 -10.26 -1.72 6.61
N TRP A 10 -10.26 -0.50 6.09
CA TRP A 10 -10.99 -0.11 4.88
C TRP A 10 -10.15 -0.26 3.60
N ASN A 11 -9.37 -1.32 3.48
CA ASN A 11 -8.66 -1.66 2.24
C ASN A 11 -9.20 -2.98 1.67
N ALA A 12 -8.92 -3.24 0.39
CA ALA A 12 -9.38 -4.45 -0.30
C ALA A 12 -8.83 -5.74 0.38
N LEU A 13 -7.64 -5.66 0.96
CA LEU A 13 -7.00 -6.78 1.66
C LEU A 13 -7.54 -7.04 3.08
N LYS A 14 -8.40 -6.16 3.63
CA LYS A 14 -9.01 -6.27 4.96
C LYS A 14 -8.01 -6.48 6.10
N ARG A 15 -6.79 -5.95 5.97
CA ARG A 15 -5.74 -6.05 6.99
C ARG A 15 -4.78 -4.88 6.95
N ILE A 16 -4.16 -4.60 8.09
CA ILE A 16 -3.03 -3.68 8.16
C ILE A 16 -1.83 -4.34 7.46
N GLY A 17 -1.13 -3.54 6.64
CA GLY A 17 0.12 -3.96 6.01
C GLY A 17 1.27 -4.03 7.02
N THR A 18 2.32 -4.77 6.70
CA THR A 18 3.55 -4.79 7.50
C THR A 18 4.58 -3.79 6.97
N PRO A 19 5.55 -3.35 7.79
CA PRO A 19 6.67 -2.52 7.32
C PRO A 19 7.45 -3.18 6.17
N ASP A 20 7.58 -4.50 6.18
CA ASP A 20 8.30 -5.25 5.14
C ASP A 20 7.64 -5.16 3.76
N GLU A 21 6.32 -5.01 3.70
CA GLU A 21 5.59 -4.83 2.44
C GLU A 21 5.92 -3.47 1.79
N VAL A 22 6.08 -2.42 2.60
CA VAL A 22 6.53 -1.11 2.14
C VAL A 22 8.00 -1.17 1.74
N ALA A 23 8.85 -1.80 2.57
CA ALA A 23 10.28 -1.95 2.28
C ALA A 23 10.51 -2.71 0.95
N SER A 24 9.72 -3.74 0.68
CA SER A 24 9.81 -4.50 -0.57
C SER A 24 9.49 -3.64 -1.80
N ALA A 25 8.47 -2.76 -1.71
CA ALA A 25 8.14 -1.83 -2.78
C ALA A 25 9.26 -0.79 -3.01
N ILE A 26 9.89 -0.31 -1.92
CA ILE A 26 11.06 0.58 -2.00
C ILE A 26 12.24 -0.15 -2.66
N LEU A 27 12.53 -1.38 -2.25
CA LEU A 27 13.61 -2.18 -2.82
C LEU A 27 13.42 -2.41 -4.31
N PHE A 28 12.19 -2.68 -4.77
CA PHE A 28 11.87 -2.77 -6.19
C PHE A 28 12.14 -1.43 -6.92
N LEU A 29 11.69 -0.30 -6.37
CA LEU A 29 11.95 0.99 -7.01
C LEU A 29 13.43 1.40 -7.00
N ALA A 30 14.21 0.87 -6.06
CA ALA A 30 15.64 1.11 -5.96
C ALA A 30 16.49 0.13 -6.78
N SER A 31 15.88 -0.92 -7.36
CA SER A 31 16.60 -1.95 -8.09
C SER A 31 16.64 -1.68 -9.60
N ASP A 32 17.48 -2.44 -10.31
CA ASP A 32 17.66 -2.30 -11.76
C ASP A 32 16.39 -2.65 -12.55
N GLU A 33 15.50 -3.47 -11.97
CA GLU A 33 14.19 -3.82 -12.52
C GLU A 33 13.27 -2.59 -12.71
N ALA A 34 13.49 -1.51 -11.94
CA ALA A 34 12.75 -0.27 -12.07
C ALA A 34 13.48 0.81 -12.91
N SER A 35 14.52 0.43 -13.68
CA SER A 35 15.40 1.37 -14.42
C SER A 35 14.72 2.35 -15.38
N PHE A 36 13.47 2.10 -15.80
CA PHE A 36 12.70 3.00 -16.66
C PHE A 36 11.50 3.66 -15.95
N ILE A 37 11.35 3.45 -14.64
CA ILE A 37 10.28 4.02 -13.82
C ILE A 37 10.81 5.30 -13.16
N THR A 38 10.25 6.44 -13.57
CA THR A 38 10.52 7.74 -12.94
C THR A 38 9.28 8.62 -12.95
N GLY A 39 9.22 9.62 -12.07
CA GLY A 39 8.08 10.55 -11.96
C GLY A 39 6.74 9.91 -11.56
N SER A 40 6.76 8.64 -11.12
CA SER A 40 5.57 7.86 -10.78
C SER A 40 5.40 7.74 -9.27
N THR A 41 4.16 7.62 -8.81
CA THR A 41 3.83 7.28 -7.41
C THR A 41 3.31 5.84 -7.34
N LEU A 42 3.92 5.00 -6.52
CA LEU A 42 3.48 3.63 -6.27
C LEU A 42 2.75 3.57 -4.92
N SER A 43 1.44 3.37 -4.94
CA SER A 43 0.65 3.18 -3.72
C SER A 43 0.87 1.80 -3.12
N VAL A 44 1.11 1.74 -1.81
CA VAL A 44 1.28 0.50 -1.02
C VAL A 44 0.34 0.54 0.18
N ASP A 45 -0.95 0.30 -0.05
CA ASP A 45 -2.01 0.54 0.93
C ASP A 45 -3.03 -0.61 1.05
N GLY A 46 -2.77 -1.73 0.38
CA GLY A 46 -3.68 -2.87 0.32
C GLY A 46 -4.98 -2.58 -0.44
N GLY A 47 -4.99 -1.61 -1.35
CA GLY A 47 -6.17 -1.16 -2.10
C GLY A 47 -7.08 -0.28 -1.25
N GLY A 48 -6.50 0.61 -0.43
CA GLY A 48 -7.23 1.55 0.43
C GLY A 48 -7.53 2.89 -0.25
N LEU A 49 -6.64 3.36 -1.13
CA LEU A 49 -6.88 4.49 -2.01
C LEU A 49 -7.67 4.01 -3.22
N ILE A 50 -8.96 4.32 -3.22
CA ILE A 50 -9.79 4.39 -4.42
C ILE A 50 -10.25 5.85 -4.55
N TYR A 51 -10.01 6.49 -5.69
CA TYR A 51 -10.73 7.70 -6.10
C TYR A 51 -12.00 7.27 -6.84
#